data_AF-A0A1N6RMJ3-F1
#
_entry.id   AF-A0A1N6RMJ3-F1
#
_cell.length_a   1.000
_cell.length_b   1.000
_cell.length_c   1.000
_cell.angle_alpha   90.00
_cell.angle_beta   90.00
_cell.angle_gamma   90.00
#
_symmetry.space_group_name_H-M   'P 1'
#
loop_
_entity.id
_entity.type
_entity.pdbx_description
1 polymer ?
#
loop_
_entity_poly.entity_id
_entity_poly.type
_entity_poly.pdbx_seq_one_letter_code
_entity_poly.pdbx_strand_id
1 'polypeptide(L)'
;MIAVFPGELGKPRPAVILQRDELLGLFSTILCCPMTTHLIDAPTLRPIIVPSPENGLQEISQIMVEKLCPLRRDVIRQQIGRLTTGELKRLETALIHITGLGLASAPRNEGENGGKQLP
;
A
#
# COMPACT_ATOMS: atom_id res chain seq x y z
N MET A 1 3.68 9.29 7.93
CA MET A 1 2.93 9.87 9.07
C MET A 1 2.73 8.82 10.15
N ILE A 2 2.40 9.18 11.39
CA ILE A 2 1.90 8.23 12.40
C ILE A 2 0.38 8.26 12.44
N ALA A 3 -0.26 7.09 12.39
CA ALA A 3 -1.71 6.97 12.45
C ALA A 3 -2.17 5.72 13.24
N VAL A 4 -3.41 5.76 13.73
CA VAL A 4 -4.09 4.60 14.33
C VAL A 4 -5.04 3.99 13.30
N PHE A 5 -4.87 2.71 13.03
CA PHE A 5 -5.70 1.96 12.08
C PHE A 5 -6.75 1.13 12.85
N PRO A 6 -7.98 0.99 12.32
CA PRO A 6 -8.99 0.14 12.92
C PRO A 6 -8.60 -1.35 12.87
N GLY A 7 -9.19 -2.15 13.77
CA GLY A 7 -8.99 -3.60 13.84
C GLY A 7 -7.65 -4.03 14.44
N GLU A 8 -7.11 -5.16 13.96
CA GLU A 8 -5.91 -5.85 14.48
C GLU A 8 -4.62 -5.03 14.51
N LEU A 9 -4.60 -3.83 13.90
CA LEU A 9 -3.41 -2.99 13.87
C LEU A 9 -3.21 -2.18 15.16
N GLY A 10 -4.28 -1.94 15.94
CA GLY A 10 -4.34 -1.51 17.35
C GLY A 10 -3.49 -0.30 17.79
N LYS A 11 -2.17 -0.39 17.67
CA LYS A 11 -1.21 0.63 18.09
C LYS A 11 -0.96 1.66 16.98
N PRO A 12 -0.70 2.93 17.35
CA PRO A 12 -0.19 3.94 16.41
C PRO A 12 1.06 3.42 15.69
N ARG A 13 1.12 3.62 14.38
CA ARG A 13 2.23 3.15 13.54
C ARG A 13 2.50 4.09 12.36
N PRO A 14 3.70 4.02 11.76
CA PRO A 14 3.96 4.70 10.50
C PRO A 14 2.98 4.28 9.40
N ALA A 15 2.64 5.24 8.55
CA ALA A 15 1.71 5.13 7.45
C ALA A 15 2.09 6.05 6.30
N VAL A 16 1.81 5.60 5.08
CA VAL A 16 1.96 6.37 3.85
C VAL A 16 0.60 6.94 3.47
N ILE A 17 0.54 8.25 3.22
CA ILE A 17 -0.63 8.91 2.64
C ILE A 17 -0.59 8.68 1.13
N LEU A 18 -1.71 8.25 0.56
CA LEU A 18 -1.87 8.03 -0.88
C LEU A 18 -2.72 9.09 -1.56
N GLN A 19 -3.57 9.76 -0.79
CA GLN A 19 -4.44 10.81 -1.31
C GLN A 19 -3.62 12.01 -1.75
N ARG A 20 -3.94 12.54 -2.93
CA ARG A 20 -3.31 13.74 -3.48
C ARG A 20 -3.44 14.92 -2.51
N ASP A 21 -2.37 15.71 -2.40
CA ASP A 21 -2.29 16.86 -1.49
C ASP A 21 -3.45 17.84 -1.70
N GLU A 22 -3.85 18.10 -2.95
CA GLU A 22 -4.94 19.03 -3.27
C GLU A 22 -6.32 18.55 -2.77
N LEU A 23 -6.46 17.25 -2.53
CA LEU A 23 -7.71 16.63 -2.06
C LEU A 23 -7.75 16.44 -0.55
N LEU A 24 -6.63 16.67 0.17
CA LEU A 24 -6.57 16.44 1.62
C LEU A 24 -7.55 17.31 2.40
N GLY A 25 -8.00 18.45 1.83
CA GLY A 25 -9.01 19.33 2.42
C GLY A 25 -10.46 18.95 2.12
N LEU A 26 -10.70 18.18 1.05
CA LEU A 26 -12.03 17.99 0.48
C LEU A 26 -12.88 16.94 1.23
N PHE A 27 -12.25 15.90 1.75
CA PHE A 27 -12.94 14.77 2.38
C PHE A 27 -12.64 14.67 3.88
N SER A 28 -13.57 14.11 4.66
CA SER A 28 -13.38 13.88 6.11
C SER A 28 -12.39 12.76 6.42
N THR A 29 -12.00 11.98 5.42
CA THR A 29 -11.04 10.88 5.50
C THR A 29 -9.85 11.10 4.57
N ILE A 30 -8.75 10.40 4.88
CA ILE A 30 -7.51 10.38 4.11
C ILE A 30 -7.15 8.93 3.81
N LEU A 31 -6.88 8.62 2.54
CA LEU A 31 -6.47 7.28 2.13
C LEU A 31 -5.01 6.97 2.54
N CYS A 32 -4.83 5.88 3.29
CA CYS A 32 -3.54 5.53 3.89
C CYS A 32 -3.19 4.04 3.73
N CYS A 33 -1.89 3.73 3.64
CA CYS A 33 -1.36 2.38 3.84
C CYS A 33 -0.53 2.32 5.14
N PRO A 34 -0.79 1.37 6.04
CA PRO A 34 0.01 1.19 7.25
C PRO A 34 1.36 0.56 6.94
N MET A 35 2.33 0.76 7.84
CA MET A 35 3.64 0.13 7.78
C MET A 35 3.88 -0.78 8.99
N THR A 36 4.79 -1.73 8.83
CA THR A 36 5.15 -2.69 9.88
C THR A 36 6.62 -3.08 9.77
N THR A 37 7.26 -3.32 10.91
CA THR A 37 8.59 -3.95 11.00
C THR A 37 8.50 -5.47 10.95
N HIS A 38 7.29 -6.04 11.03
CA HIS A 38 7.08 -7.47 10.81
C HIS A 38 7.11 -7.79 9.31
N LEU A 39 8.29 -8.22 8.84
CA LEU A 39 8.56 -8.48 7.44
C LEU A 39 8.03 -9.85 7.04
N ILE A 40 7.43 -9.93 5.85
CA ILE A 40 7.03 -11.18 5.20
C ILE A 40 7.60 -11.25 3.79
N ASP A 41 7.73 -12.47 3.26
CA ASP A 41 8.18 -12.69 1.88
C ASP A 41 7.03 -12.48 0.87
N ALA A 42 6.81 -11.21 0.53
CA ALA A 42 5.80 -10.80 -0.46
C ALA A 42 6.28 -9.57 -1.25
N PRO A 43 7.40 -9.65 -1.98
CA PRO A 43 8.10 -8.48 -2.53
C PRO A 43 7.24 -7.60 -3.45
N THR A 44 6.30 -8.20 -4.18
CA THR A 44 5.38 -7.47 -5.08
C THR A 44 4.29 -6.70 -4.33
N LEU A 45 3.94 -7.10 -3.11
CA LEU A 45 2.84 -6.52 -2.33
C LEU A 45 3.31 -5.81 -1.05
N ARG A 46 4.52 -6.08 -0.58
CA ARG A 46 5.10 -5.51 0.63
C ARG A 46 6.38 -4.76 0.32
N PRO A 47 6.32 -3.58 -0.33
CA PRO A 47 7.49 -2.77 -0.60
C PRO A 47 8.29 -2.51 0.68
N ILE A 48 9.58 -2.86 0.64
CA ILE A 48 10.53 -2.59 1.71
C ILE A 48 10.99 -1.13 1.65
N ILE A 49 11.00 -0.49 2.80
CA ILE A 49 11.50 0.86 3.06
C ILE A 49 12.63 0.74 4.09
N VAL A 50 13.81 1.22 3.70
CA VAL A 50 15.00 1.25 4.56
C VAL A 50 14.97 2.57 5.34
N PRO A 51 15.31 2.58 6.64
CA PRO A 51 15.38 3.80 7.44
C PRO A 51 16.27 4.87 6.81
N SER A 52 15.77 6.10 6.79
CA SER A 52 16.57 7.27 6.42
C SER A 52 16.09 8.51 7.18
N PRO A 53 16.94 9.55 7.32
CA PRO A 53 16.52 10.83 7.89
C PRO A 53 15.30 11.45 7.20
N GLU A 54 15.17 11.25 5.88
CA GLU A 54 14.09 11.82 5.06
C GLU A 54 12.74 11.14 5.28
N ASN A 55 12.73 9.81 5.51
CA ASN A 55 11.50 9.05 5.72
C ASN A 55 11.12 8.91 7.21
N GLY A 56 12.06 9.16 8.13
CA GLY A 56 11.84 9.20 9.57
C GLY A 56 11.61 7.84 10.23
N LEU A 57 11.82 6.74 9.50
CA LEU A 57 11.76 5.40 10.06
C LEU A 57 13.02 5.10 10.88
N GLN A 58 12.88 4.21 11.86
CA GLN A 58 13.98 3.75 12.71
C GLN A 58 14.42 2.32 12.37
N GLU A 59 13.54 1.53 11.78
CA GLU A 59 13.76 0.12 11.43
C GLU A 59 13.25 -0.16 10.02
N ILE A 60 13.86 -1.15 9.35
CA ILE A 60 13.39 -1.65 8.06
C ILE A 60 11.92 -2.01 8.20
N SER A 61 11.10 -1.44 7.33
CA SER A 61 9.65 -1.57 7.39
C SER A 61 9.09 -1.94 6.04
N GLN A 62 7.98 -2.67 6.03
CA GLN A 62 7.18 -2.92 4.84
C GLN A 62 5.92 -2.06 4.85
N ILE A 63 5.55 -1.55 3.67
CA ILE A 63 4.22 -0.98 3.44
C ILE A 63 3.25 -2.14 3.25
N MET A 64 2.15 -2.14 4.00
CA MET A 64 1.09 -3.15 3.93
C MET A 64 0.00 -2.71 2.94
N VAL A 65 0.25 -2.84 1.63
CA VAL A 65 -0.67 -2.34 0.59
C VAL A 65 -2.04 -3.04 0.61
N GLU A 66 -2.08 -4.28 1.10
CA GLU A 66 -3.33 -5.04 1.27
C GLU A 66 -4.21 -4.47 2.40
N LYS A 67 -3.65 -3.61 3.24
CA LYS A 67 -4.35 -2.92 4.33
C LYS A 67 -4.62 -1.45 4.03
N LEU A 68 -4.65 -1.08 2.74
CA LEU A 68 -5.08 0.24 2.28
C LEU A 68 -6.48 0.56 2.81
N CYS A 69 -6.62 1.68 3.53
CA CYS A 69 -7.92 2.08 4.07
C CYS A 69 -8.07 3.61 4.23
N PRO A 70 -9.30 4.12 4.20
CA PRO A 70 -9.57 5.50 4.59
C PRO A 70 -9.51 5.66 6.10
N LEU A 71 -8.76 6.66 6.58
CA LEU A 71 -8.67 7.02 7.99
C LEU A 71 -9.30 8.40 8.22
N ARG A 72 -9.97 8.57 9.35
CA ARG A 72 -10.39 9.91 9.79
C ARG A 72 -9.17 10.76 10.13
N ARG A 73 -9.27 12.08 9.93
CA ARG A 73 -8.12 12.98 10.16
C ARG A 73 -7.67 13.03 11.63
N ASP A 74 -8.58 12.85 12.58
CA ASP A 74 -8.29 12.89 14.02
C ASP A 74 -7.43 11.73 14.53
N VAL A 75 -7.35 10.63 13.79
CA VAL A 75 -6.46 9.49 14.11
C VAL A 75 -5.08 9.60 13.45
N ILE A 76 -4.86 10.60 12.60
CA ILE A 76 -3.60 10.90 11.94
C ILE A 76 -2.90 12.00 12.73
N ARG A 77 -1.68 11.74 13.18
CA ARG A 77 -1.00 12.60 14.15
C ARG A 77 0.11 13.42 13.51
N GLN A 78 1.27 12.80 13.33
CA GLN A 78 2.51 13.50 13.01
C GLN A 78 3.02 13.10 11.63
N GLN A 79 3.42 14.08 10.83
CA GLN A 79 4.29 13.84 9.68
C GLN A 79 5.70 13.53 10.18
N ILE A 80 6.21 12.35 9.82
CA ILE A 80 7.54 11.87 10.24
C ILE A 80 8.58 11.94 9.12
N GLY A 81 8.15 12.15 7.88
CA GLY A 81 9.03 12.12 6.71
C GLY A 81 8.27 12.00 5.40
N ARG A 82 9.01 11.74 4.33
CA ARG A 82 8.50 11.54 2.96
C ARG A 82 9.22 10.36 2.29
N LEU A 83 8.50 9.66 1.42
CA LEU A 83 9.10 8.67 0.55
C LEU A 83 9.81 9.34 -0.62
N THR A 84 10.91 8.75 -1.05
CA THR A 84 11.62 9.09 -2.28
C THR A 84 10.79 8.71 -3.51
N THR A 85 11.12 9.27 -4.67
CA THR A 85 10.48 8.90 -5.94
C THR A 85 10.61 7.41 -6.25
N GLY A 86 11.74 6.78 -5.92
CA GLY A 86 11.95 5.35 -6.14
C GLY A 86 11.05 4.47 -5.26
N GLU A 87 10.84 4.88 -4.01
CA GLU A 87 9.90 4.20 -3.08
C GLU A 87 8.46 4.37 -3.53
N LEU A 88 8.07 5.58 -3.97
CA LEU A 88 6.74 5.85 -4.50
C LEU A 88 6.43 5.00 -5.74
N LYS A 89 7.39 4.79 -6.65
CA LYS A 89 7.22 3.91 -7.82
C LYS A 89 6.97 2.44 -7.43
N ARG A 90 7.69 1.94 -6.42
CA ARG A 90 7.47 0.58 -5.89
C ARG A 90 6.09 0.45 -5.25
N LEU A 91 5.66 1.47 -4.51
CA LEU A 91 4.33 1.53 -3.92
C LEU A 91 3.24 1.57 -5.01
N GLU A 92 3.40 2.40 -6.04
CA GLU A 92 2.48 2.48 -7.17
C GLU A 92 2.32 1.12 -7.86
N THR A 93 3.43 0.43 -8.15
CA THR A 93 3.40 -0.91 -8.77
C THR A 93 2.67 -1.91 -7.88
N ALA A 94 2.93 -1.90 -6.56
CA ALA A 94 2.26 -2.78 -5.62
C ALA A 94 0.74 -2.48 -5.52
N LEU A 95 0.36 -1.20 -5.58
CA LEU A 95 -1.05 -0.77 -5.60
C LEU A 95 -1.77 -1.20 -6.87
N ILE A 96 -1.15 -1.05 -8.03
CA ILE A 96 -1.66 -1.55 -9.31
C ILE A 96 -1.88 -3.07 -9.23
N HIS A 97 -0.89 -3.79 -8.71
CA HIS A 97 -0.96 -5.25 -8.62
C HIS A 97 -2.07 -5.74 -7.68
N ILE A 98 -2.18 -5.19 -6.46
CA ILE A 98 -3.20 -5.62 -5.49
C ILE A 98 -4.62 -5.25 -5.91
N THR A 99 -4.80 -4.12 -6.59
CA THR A 99 -6.12 -3.65 -7.02
C THR A 99 -6.58 -4.27 -8.34
N GLY A 100 -5.66 -4.89 -9.10
CA GLY A 100 -5.94 -5.39 -10.44
C GLY A 100 -6.20 -4.28 -11.47
N LEU A 101 -5.97 -3.01 -11.12
CA LEU A 101 -6.03 -1.91 -12.07
C LEU A 101 -4.97 -2.10 -13.16
N GLY A 102 -5.31 -1.79 -14.41
CA GLY A 102 -4.43 -2.06 -15.56
C GLY A 102 -4.52 -3.48 -16.13
N LEU A 103 -5.20 -4.42 -15.46
CA LEU A 103 -5.45 -5.78 -16.00
C LEU A 103 -6.77 -5.87 -16.82
N ALA A 104 -7.65 -4.87 -16.71
CA ALA A 104 -8.96 -4.87 -17.37
C ALA A 104 -8.90 -4.80 -18.91
N SER A 105 -7.74 -4.51 -19.49
CA SER A 105 -7.50 -4.43 -20.93
C SER A 105 -6.72 -5.63 -21.51
N ALA A 106 -6.38 -6.64 -20.71
CA ALA A 106 -5.73 -7.84 -21.23
C ALA A 106 -6.79 -8.73 -21.92
N PRO A 107 -6.61 -9.13 -23.19
CA PRO A 107 -7.50 -10.10 -23.81
C PRO A 107 -7.48 -11.39 -22.98
N ARG A 108 -8.64 -11.79 -22.48
CA ARG A 108 -8.82 -13.10 -21.86
C ARG A 108 -8.69 -14.12 -22.99
N ASN A 109 -7.57 -14.83 -23.05
CA ASN A 109 -7.46 -16.03 -23.88
C ASN A 109 -8.34 -17.12 -23.25
N GLU A 110 -9.63 -17.11 -23.59
CA GLU A 110 -10.49 -18.28 -23.44
C GLU A 110 -10.14 -19.24 -24.58
N GLY A 111 -9.30 -20.23 -24.31
CA GLY A 111 -8.89 -21.15 -25.36
C GLY A 111 -7.92 -22.23 -24.92
N GLU A 112 -8.30 -23.07 -23.96
CA GLU A 112 -7.83 -24.46 -23.88
C GLU A 112 -8.96 -25.34 -23.32
N ASN A 113 -10.00 -25.54 -24.11
CA ASN A 113 -10.81 -26.74 -24.01
C ASN A 113 -10.81 -27.43 -25.37
N GLY A 114 -9.82 -28.32 -25.55
CA GLY A 114 -9.53 -28.97 -26.81
C GLY A 114 -8.84 -30.31 -26.60
N GLY A 115 -9.61 -31.30 -26.15
CA GLY A 115 -9.39 -32.69 -26.56
C GLY A 115 -8.70 -33.62 -25.57
N LYS A 116 -9.50 -34.49 -24.94
CA LYS A 116 -9.42 -35.93 -25.20
C LYS A 116 -10.67 -36.64 -24.70
N GLN A 117 -11.56 -36.96 -25.64
CA GLN A 117 -12.48 -38.08 -25.54
C GLN A 117 -11.72 -39.36 -25.95
N LEU A 118 -12.06 -40.48 -25.30
CA LEU A 118 -11.81 -41.90 -25.62
C LEU A 118 -10.79 -42.61 -24.71
N PRO A 119 -10.94 -43.93 -24.48
CA PRO A 119 -11.89 -44.87 -25.12
C PRO A 119 -13.26 -44.99 -24.43
#